data_AF-A0A7Y5M2D7-F1
#
_entry.id   AF-A0A7Y5M2D7-F1
#
_cell.length_a   1.000
_cell.length_b   1.000
_cell.length_c   1.000
_cell.angle_alpha   90.00
_cell.angle_beta   90.00
_cell.angle_gamma   90.00
#
_symmetry.space_group_name_H-M   'P 1'
#
loop_
_entity.id
_entity.type
_entity.pdbx_description
1 polymer ?
#
loop_
_entity_poly.entity_id
_entity_poly.type
_entity_poly.pdbx_seq_one_letter_code
_entity_poly.pdbx_strand_id
1 'polypeptide(L)'
;AASCRDLLARWPNHALWSEARALLPRVAMARAEAEMREKRWDGAVAAFRSGLEEFPADGDAPLARLRLGDALKEKGDRVRAMEEWRLVPAKHPEDPRAATAWKRVADLLAGDAGDLPAAIREYEGLAARYGGTPEGQEARRILGEMKGKFLEAALDSPLTTDRKPRVRLRLRNVERLRMKAYRLDLAEFVRTKGSLQGAEAVVTDVVKPDADWVWQPESYEDFRLLERTCEVPVKGPGAWILRAQDEELSATILVLSTDLGVVVKRSPGQTLVFVQDERTGAPAPGAAVLLADGTRAGATGEDGVWIGPALGGGILAGKDGSLAFAGGPTGPSTSFGYSPKVYLFTDRPLYRPGQDAALKGFARRVEGGAYLCREGEKVGLTVEDPRGTTVLAKEVRTDRFGGFETAVPVTPGAPLGSWRVTAAYADRTFATTFEVREFRKPEVEIDLRGDRPTWLAGEEVKASVTVRYGAGGLVRNAPLRWRVGRQGFSFDGSDLASFASWFRDPAREAER
;
A
#
# COMPACT_ATOMS: atom_id res chain seq x y z
N ALA A 1 3.99 41.99 25.64
CA ALA A 1 2.74 42.48 26.24
C ALA A 1 3.00 43.57 27.28
N ALA A 2 3.70 43.28 28.39
CA ALA A 2 3.95 44.26 29.45
C ALA A 2 4.64 45.54 28.93
N SER A 3 5.71 45.42 28.14
CA SER A 3 6.40 46.56 27.55
C SER A 3 5.53 47.38 26.59
N CYS A 4 4.66 46.73 25.81
CA CYS A 4 3.70 47.42 24.95
C CYS A 4 2.67 48.20 25.78
N ARG A 5 2.11 47.58 26.83
CA ARG A 5 1.14 48.23 27.72
C ARG A 5 1.75 49.41 28.49
N ASP A 6 2.98 49.24 28.99
CA ASP A 6 3.72 50.32 29.67
C ASP A 6 3.97 51.50 28.73
N LEU A 7 4.35 51.22 27.47
CA LEU A 7 4.53 52.24 26.44
C LEU A 7 3.23 53.02 26.17
N LEU A 8 2.12 52.31 25.98
CA LEU A 8 0.81 52.90 25.69
C LEU A 8 0.30 53.78 26.84
N ALA A 9 0.58 53.38 28.09
CA ALA A 9 0.14 54.09 29.28
C ALA A 9 0.99 55.34 29.58
N ARG A 10 2.32 55.25 29.42
CA ARG A 10 3.25 56.33 29.80
C ARG A 10 3.49 57.37 28.71
N TRP A 11 3.38 57.00 27.44
CA TRP A 11 3.70 57.90 26.32
C TRP A 11 2.63 57.87 25.21
N PRO A 12 1.46 58.54 25.41
CA PRO A 12 0.33 58.51 24.47
C PRO A 12 0.62 59.08 23.07
N ASN A 13 1.63 59.95 22.94
CA ASN A 13 2.01 60.61 21.69
C ASN A 13 3.32 60.05 21.10
N HIS A 14 3.79 58.88 21.57
CA HIS A 14 5.03 58.29 21.09
C HIS A 14 4.91 57.80 19.64
N ALA A 15 5.98 57.92 18.84
CA ALA A 15 5.99 57.51 17.44
C ALA A 15 5.62 56.02 17.22
N LEU A 16 5.95 55.17 18.19
CA LEU A 16 5.64 53.72 18.18
C LEU A 16 4.29 53.36 18.82
N TRP A 17 3.48 54.33 19.25
CA TRP A 17 2.25 54.05 19.99
C TRP A 17 1.28 53.16 19.19
N SER A 18 1.05 53.50 17.92
CA SER A 18 0.16 52.74 17.03
C SER A 18 0.68 51.33 16.77
N GLU A 19 2.00 51.16 16.63
CA GLU A 19 2.62 49.84 16.46
C GLU A 19 2.52 48.99 17.73
N ALA A 20 2.82 49.58 18.89
CA ALA A 20 2.69 48.90 20.18
C ALA A 20 1.25 48.45 20.45
N ARG A 21 0.25 49.25 20.04
CA ARG A 21 -1.17 48.87 20.12
C ARG A 21 -1.51 47.71 19.18
N ALA A 22 -1.03 47.74 17.93
CA ALA A 22 -1.27 46.69 16.94
C ALA A 22 -0.59 45.34 17.30
N LEU A 23 0.47 45.36 18.12
CA LEU A 23 1.15 44.16 18.58
C LEU A 23 0.41 43.41 19.70
N LEU A 24 -0.44 44.08 20.48
CA LEU A 24 -1.08 43.44 21.64
C LEU A 24 -1.95 42.23 21.29
N PRO A 25 -2.85 42.27 20.28
CA PRO A 25 -3.63 41.10 19.87
C PRO A 25 -2.75 39.94 19.39
N ARG A 26 -1.69 40.24 18.62
CA ARG A 26 -0.73 39.24 18.14
C ARG A 26 0.00 38.52 19.28
N VAL A 27 0.41 39.27 20.32
CA VAL A 27 1.06 38.70 21.49
C VAL A 27 0.08 37.85 22.31
N ALA A 28 -1.18 38.26 22.42
CA ALA A 28 -2.22 37.48 23.08
C ALA A 28 -2.45 36.14 22.36
N MET A 29 -2.55 36.17 21.02
CA MET A 29 -2.64 34.96 20.19
C MET A 29 -1.42 34.05 20.37
N ALA A 30 -0.20 34.58 20.23
CA ALA A 30 1.03 33.80 20.34
C ALA A 30 1.19 33.13 21.71
N ARG A 31 0.74 33.78 22.79
CA ARG A 31 0.70 33.19 24.14
C ARG A 31 -0.26 32.00 24.19
N ALA A 32 -1.48 32.16 23.66
CA ALA A 32 -2.45 31.08 23.65
C ALA A 32 -2.00 29.89 22.80
N GLU A 33 -1.37 30.14 21.64
CA GLU A 33 -0.76 29.11 20.80
C GLU A 33 0.43 28.42 21.48
N ALA A 34 1.20 29.12 22.31
CA ALA A 34 2.26 28.50 23.10
C ALA A 34 1.69 27.51 24.12
N GLU A 35 0.60 27.86 24.80
CA GLU A 35 -0.09 26.93 25.71
C GLU A 35 -0.65 25.71 24.96
N MET A 36 -1.19 25.90 23.75
CA MET A 36 -1.63 24.79 22.87
C MET A 36 -0.48 23.84 22.50
N ARG A 37 0.69 24.38 22.11
CA ARG A 37 1.87 23.57 21.75
C ARG A 37 2.37 22.71 22.91
N GLU A 38 2.30 23.25 24.13
CA GLU A 38 2.64 22.53 25.35
C GLU A 38 1.49 21.63 25.87
N LYS A 39 0.38 21.51 25.13
CA LYS A 39 -0.83 20.76 25.51
C LYS A 39 -1.43 21.19 26.86
N ARG A 40 -1.18 22.44 27.27
CA ARG A 40 -1.72 23.03 28.50
C ARG A 40 -3.09 23.62 28.20
N TRP A 41 -4.09 22.75 28.02
CA TRP A 41 -5.41 23.12 27.49
C TRP A 41 -6.15 24.17 28.33
N ASP A 42 -6.09 24.09 29.66
CA ASP A 42 -6.67 25.10 30.54
C ASP A 42 -6.04 26.48 30.34
N GLY A 43 -4.71 26.52 30.22
CA GLY A 43 -3.96 27.73 29.95
C GLY A 43 -4.29 28.32 28.57
N ALA A 44 -4.40 27.46 27.56
CA ALA A 44 -4.78 27.85 26.20
C ALA A 44 -6.19 28.44 26.14
N VAL A 45 -7.17 27.75 26.74
CA VAL A 45 -8.57 28.21 26.81
C VAL A 45 -8.66 29.57 27.51
N ALA A 46 -7.98 29.73 28.65
CA ALA A 46 -7.96 30.99 29.38
C ALA A 46 -7.30 32.12 28.57
N ALA A 47 -6.18 31.84 27.89
CA ALA A 47 -5.46 32.80 27.09
C ALA A 47 -6.25 33.26 25.85
N PHE A 48 -6.91 32.34 25.12
CA PHE A 48 -7.75 32.70 23.98
C PHE A 48 -8.99 33.50 24.41
N ARG A 49 -9.67 33.11 25.50
CA ARG A 49 -10.83 33.86 26.03
C ARG A 49 -10.44 35.29 26.42
N SER A 50 -9.36 35.43 27.19
CA SER A 50 -8.86 36.75 27.60
C SER A 50 -8.48 37.60 26.39
N GLY A 51 -7.84 37.02 25.37
CA GLY A 51 -7.51 37.74 24.13
C GLY A 51 -8.75 38.21 23.36
N LEU A 52 -9.79 37.37 23.27
CA LEU A 52 -11.07 37.70 22.61
C LEU A 52 -11.88 38.76 23.38
N GLU A 53 -11.77 38.79 24.72
CA GLU A 53 -12.40 39.81 25.56
C GLU A 53 -11.67 41.16 25.46
N GLU A 54 -10.35 41.16 25.43
CA GLU A 54 -9.52 42.38 25.35
C GLU A 54 -9.55 42.98 23.92
N PHE A 55 -9.64 42.13 22.88
CA PHE A 55 -9.56 42.54 21.48
C PHE A 55 -10.69 41.97 20.59
N PRO A 56 -11.97 42.24 20.90
CA PRO A 56 -13.11 41.61 20.22
C PRO A 56 -13.29 42.04 18.75
N ALA A 57 -12.74 43.20 18.35
CA ALA A 57 -12.82 43.74 17.00
C ALA A 57 -11.54 43.51 16.17
N ASP A 58 -10.59 42.73 16.67
CA ASP A 58 -9.36 42.41 15.95
C ASP A 58 -9.64 41.52 14.73
N GLY A 59 -8.88 41.71 13.65
CA GLY A 59 -9.04 40.94 12.41
C GLY A 59 -8.75 39.43 12.57
N ASP A 60 -8.01 39.04 13.61
CA ASP A 60 -7.74 37.64 13.95
C ASP A 60 -8.68 37.07 15.02
N ALA A 61 -9.69 37.83 15.47
CA ALA A 61 -10.72 37.31 16.37
C ALA A 61 -11.41 36.03 15.85
N PRO A 62 -11.72 35.87 14.54
CA PRO A 62 -12.24 34.62 14.00
C PRO A 62 -11.29 33.43 14.17
N LEU A 63 -9.98 33.64 13.99
CA LEU A 63 -8.96 32.61 14.21
C LEU A 63 -8.81 32.28 15.69
N ALA A 64 -8.76 33.27 16.57
CA ALA A 64 -8.67 33.06 18.02
C ALA A 64 -9.85 32.22 18.52
N ARG A 65 -11.05 32.49 17.99
CA ARG A 65 -12.27 31.76 18.33
C ARG A 65 -12.28 30.34 17.78
N LEU A 66 -11.84 30.13 16.53
CA LEU A 66 -11.64 28.80 15.97
C LEU A 66 -10.68 27.97 16.84
N ARG A 67 -9.54 28.54 17.21
CA ARG A 67 -8.51 27.89 18.05
C ARG A 67 -8.97 27.64 19.48
N LEU A 68 -9.78 28.53 20.05
CA LEU A 68 -10.41 28.32 21.35
C LEU A 68 -11.30 27.07 21.32
N GLY A 69 -12.12 26.90 20.28
CA GLY A 69 -12.92 25.69 20.10
C GLY A 69 -12.06 24.43 19.96
N ASP A 70 -10.95 24.50 19.23
CA ASP A 70 -9.97 23.39 19.14
C ASP A 70 -9.42 23.02 20.53
N ALA A 71 -9.01 24.02 21.33
CA ALA A 71 -8.51 23.81 22.69
C ALA A 71 -9.55 23.17 23.62
N LEU A 72 -10.81 23.61 23.53
CA LEU A 72 -11.92 23.05 24.31
C LEU A 72 -12.20 21.59 23.92
N LYS A 73 -12.15 21.27 22.63
CA LYS A 73 -12.30 19.89 22.14
C LYS A 73 -11.19 18.98 22.68
N GLU A 74 -9.93 19.40 22.59
CA GLU A 74 -8.79 18.61 23.10
C GLU A 74 -8.80 18.47 24.63
N LYS A 75 -9.41 19.44 25.35
CA LYS A 75 -9.71 19.33 26.78
C LYS A 75 -10.85 18.33 27.08
N GLY A 76 -11.67 17.96 26.10
CA GLY A 76 -12.84 17.10 26.26
C GLY A 76 -14.17 17.85 26.43
N ASP A 77 -14.17 19.19 26.43
CA ASP A 77 -15.38 20.03 26.54
C ASP A 77 -16.02 20.23 25.14
N ARG A 78 -16.61 19.14 24.63
CA ARG A 78 -17.20 19.09 23.27
C ARG A 78 -18.33 20.10 23.06
N VAL A 79 -19.16 20.31 24.08
CA VAL A 79 -20.31 21.22 24.01
C VAL A 79 -19.83 22.65 23.78
N ARG A 80 -18.93 23.13 24.63
CA ARG A 80 -18.39 24.50 24.49
C ARG A 80 -17.52 24.66 23.25
N ALA A 81 -16.82 23.62 22.81
CA ALA A 81 -16.08 23.66 21.55
C ALA A 81 -17.01 23.99 20.37
N MET A 82 -18.16 23.31 20.27
CA MET A 82 -19.16 23.59 19.23
C MET A 82 -19.77 24.98 19.34
N GLU A 83 -20.05 25.46 20.56
CA GLU A 83 -20.53 26.83 20.78
C GLU A 83 -19.56 27.86 20.21
N GLU A 84 -18.26 27.73 20.49
CA GLU A 84 -17.26 28.67 19.99
C GLU A 84 -17.09 28.59 18.47
N TRP A 85 -17.06 27.39 17.90
CA TRP A 85 -16.97 27.23 16.44
C TRP A 85 -18.19 27.78 15.71
N ARG A 86 -19.42 27.61 16.23
CA ARG A 86 -20.66 28.16 15.63
C ARG A 86 -20.66 29.69 15.60
N LEU A 87 -19.98 30.33 16.55
CA LEU A 87 -19.91 31.80 16.60
C LEU A 87 -19.08 32.41 15.46
N VAL A 88 -18.16 31.66 14.85
CA VAL A 88 -17.33 32.16 13.74
C VAL A 88 -18.17 32.48 12.50
N PRO A 89 -18.91 31.54 11.87
CA PRO A 89 -19.77 31.86 10.73
C PRO A 89 -20.97 32.75 11.10
N ALA A 90 -21.40 32.75 12.38
CA ALA A 90 -22.48 33.62 12.84
C ALA A 90 -22.07 35.11 12.90
N LYS A 91 -20.84 35.40 13.36
CA LYS A 91 -20.33 36.78 13.51
C LYS A 91 -19.53 37.27 12.31
N HIS A 92 -18.85 36.36 11.62
CA HIS A 92 -17.91 36.69 10.54
C HIS A 92 -18.18 35.78 9.32
N PRO A 93 -19.36 35.89 8.68
CA PRO A 93 -19.77 34.96 7.65
C PRO A 93 -18.91 34.98 6.38
N GLU A 94 -18.31 36.12 6.05
CA GLU A 94 -17.44 36.30 4.88
C GLU A 94 -15.97 35.93 5.16
N ASP A 95 -15.64 35.59 6.41
CA ASP A 95 -14.27 35.22 6.78
C ASP A 95 -13.93 33.83 6.21
N PRO A 96 -12.76 33.64 5.56
CA PRO A 96 -12.35 32.35 5.02
C PRO A 96 -12.38 31.19 6.04
N ARG A 97 -12.23 31.49 7.34
CA ARG A 97 -12.20 30.52 8.45
C ARG A 97 -13.60 30.09 8.89
N ALA A 98 -14.66 30.77 8.45
CA ALA A 98 -16.04 30.47 8.81
C ALA A 98 -16.47 29.05 8.37
N ALA A 99 -16.11 28.66 7.14
CA ALA A 99 -16.39 27.33 6.61
C ALA A 99 -15.63 26.25 7.39
N THR A 100 -14.35 26.49 7.71
CA THR A 100 -13.53 25.60 8.53
C THR A 100 -14.14 25.39 9.92
N ALA A 101 -14.53 26.47 10.60
CA ALA A 101 -15.14 26.39 11.93
C ALA A 101 -16.46 25.60 11.92
N TRP A 102 -17.32 25.86 10.93
CA TRP A 102 -18.58 25.12 10.81
C TRP A 102 -18.34 23.63 10.52
N LYS A 103 -17.36 23.31 9.66
CA LYS A 103 -16.97 21.91 9.42
C LYS A 103 -16.52 21.21 10.70
N ARG A 104 -15.81 21.88 11.62
CA ARG A 104 -15.44 21.29 12.93
C ARG A 104 -16.65 20.84 13.73
N VAL A 105 -17.75 21.61 13.71
CA VAL A 105 -19.01 21.24 14.38
C VAL A 105 -19.59 19.98 13.73
N ALA A 106 -19.70 19.96 12.40
CA ALA A 106 -20.23 18.83 11.66
C ALA A 106 -19.39 17.56 11.87
N ASP A 107 -18.07 17.64 11.74
CA ASP A 107 -17.14 16.53 11.97
C ASP A 107 -17.21 15.99 13.40
N LEU A 108 -17.38 16.86 14.40
CA LEU A 108 -17.48 16.44 15.80
C LEU A 108 -18.76 15.66 16.08
N LEU A 109 -19.87 16.03 15.42
CA LEU A 109 -21.14 15.32 15.49
C LEU A 109 -21.13 14.03 14.65
N ALA A 110 -20.34 13.98 13.58
CA ALA A 110 -20.22 12.81 12.70
C ALA A 110 -19.36 11.67 13.29
N GLY A 111 -18.68 11.90 14.42
CA GLY A 111 -17.86 10.88 15.07
C GLY A 111 -18.66 9.67 15.58
N ASP A 112 -17.95 8.60 15.95
CA ASP A 112 -18.55 7.27 16.24
C ASP A 112 -19.65 7.26 17.31
N ALA A 113 -19.59 8.14 18.30
CA ALA A 113 -20.60 8.31 19.36
C ALA A 113 -21.42 9.61 19.22
N GLY A 114 -21.35 10.26 18.06
CA GLY A 114 -22.03 11.52 17.79
C GLY A 114 -23.44 11.35 17.21
N ASP A 115 -24.19 12.45 17.23
CA ASP A 115 -25.54 12.57 16.66
C ASP A 115 -25.44 12.78 15.14
N LEU A 116 -25.57 11.68 14.39
CA LEU A 116 -25.44 11.71 12.93
C LEU A 116 -26.55 12.51 12.25
N PRO A 117 -27.84 12.43 12.65
CA PRO A 117 -28.86 13.34 12.13
C PRO A 117 -28.51 14.82 12.31
N ALA A 118 -27.92 15.20 13.44
CA ALA A 118 -27.41 16.56 13.63
C ALA A 118 -26.21 16.87 12.72
N ALA A 119 -25.26 15.94 12.58
CA ALA A 119 -24.12 16.10 11.67
C ALA A 119 -24.57 16.34 10.21
N ILE A 120 -25.57 15.58 9.74
CA ILE A 120 -26.17 15.75 8.41
C ILE A 120 -26.68 17.19 8.23
N ARG A 121 -27.47 17.70 9.18
CA ARG A 121 -28.01 19.07 9.11
C ARG A 121 -26.89 20.12 9.04
N GLU A 122 -25.82 19.93 9.80
CA GLU A 122 -24.68 20.86 9.80
C GLU A 122 -23.90 20.79 8.47
N TYR A 123 -23.67 19.60 7.92
CA TYR A 123 -23.04 19.45 6.60
C TYR A 123 -23.92 20.02 5.47
N GLU A 124 -25.24 19.87 5.54
CA GLU A 124 -26.16 20.47 4.56
C GLU A 124 -26.08 22.00 4.58
N GLY A 125 -26.11 22.60 5.78
CA GLY A 125 -25.94 24.03 5.96
C GLY A 125 -24.59 24.53 5.43
N LEU A 126 -23.51 23.82 5.75
CA LEU A 126 -22.17 24.11 5.26
C LEU A 126 -22.08 24.03 3.73
N ALA A 127 -22.62 22.98 3.12
CA ALA A 127 -22.61 22.78 1.67
C ALA A 127 -23.48 23.79 0.90
N ALA A 128 -24.56 24.27 1.53
CA ALA A 128 -25.46 25.26 0.97
C ALA A 128 -24.84 26.66 1.00
N ARG A 129 -24.31 27.07 2.17
CA ARG A 129 -23.76 28.43 2.36
C ARG A 129 -22.35 28.60 1.80
N TYR A 130 -21.50 27.60 1.97
CA TYR A 130 -20.07 27.66 1.65
C TYR A 130 -19.67 26.69 0.52
N GLY A 131 -20.61 26.32 -0.36
CA GLY A 131 -20.37 25.32 -1.41
C GLY A 131 -19.25 25.63 -2.41
N GLY A 132 -18.79 26.88 -2.49
CA GLY A 132 -17.63 27.29 -3.29
C GLY A 132 -16.26 27.06 -2.61
N THR A 133 -16.25 26.74 -1.31
CA THR A 133 -15.03 26.49 -0.53
C THR A 133 -14.64 25.01 -0.56
N PRO A 134 -13.37 24.66 -0.27
CA PRO A 134 -12.94 23.27 -0.10
C PRO A 134 -13.80 22.52 0.94
N GLU A 135 -14.11 23.14 2.07
CA GLU A 135 -14.93 22.54 3.12
C GLU A 135 -16.37 22.29 2.69
N GLY A 136 -16.97 23.20 1.92
CA GLY A 136 -18.32 23.01 1.38
C GLY A 136 -18.39 21.92 0.31
N GLN A 137 -17.36 21.79 -0.53
CA GLN A 137 -17.26 20.70 -1.50
C GLN A 137 -17.08 19.35 -0.81
N GLU A 138 -16.22 19.31 0.21
CA GLU A 138 -16.01 18.11 1.03
C GLU A 138 -17.27 17.71 1.79
N ALA A 139 -18.02 18.67 2.34
CA ALA A 139 -19.32 18.42 2.97
C ALA A 139 -20.32 17.76 2.01
N ARG A 140 -20.37 18.18 0.74
CA ARG A 140 -21.22 17.53 -0.28
C ARG A 140 -20.83 16.09 -0.53
N ARG A 141 -19.53 15.79 -0.59
CA ARG A 141 -19.01 14.42 -0.74
C ARG A 141 -19.41 13.57 0.46
N ILE A 142 -19.17 14.05 1.68
CA ILE A 142 -19.53 13.35 2.92
C ILE A 142 -21.05 13.10 3.00
N LEU A 143 -21.87 14.08 2.64
CA LEU A 143 -23.33 13.92 2.59
C LEU A 143 -23.76 12.81 1.62
N GLY A 144 -23.14 12.75 0.43
CA GLY A 144 -23.40 11.68 -0.53
C GLY A 144 -23.10 10.30 0.05
N GLU A 145 -21.99 10.17 0.79
CA GLU A 145 -21.60 8.92 1.44
C GLU A 145 -22.49 8.56 2.63
N MET A 146 -22.84 9.53 3.48
CA MET A 146 -23.63 9.29 4.70
C MET A 146 -25.11 9.03 4.40
N LYS A 147 -25.68 9.71 3.40
CA LYS A 147 -27.08 9.52 3.00
C LYS A 147 -27.28 8.39 2.00
N GLY A 148 -26.24 8.04 1.24
CA GLY A 148 -26.30 6.92 0.32
C GLY A 148 -26.47 5.60 1.05
N LYS A 149 -27.12 4.64 0.40
CA LYS A 149 -27.09 3.25 0.84
C LYS A 149 -25.70 2.67 0.59
N PHE A 150 -25.24 1.83 1.50
CA PHE A 150 -24.00 1.08 1.37
C PHE A 150 -24.24 -0.36 1.79
N LEU A 151 -23.70 -1.29 1.02
CA LEU A 151 -23.68 -2.72 1.33
C LEU A 151 -22.40 -3.34 0.81
N GLU A 152 -21.64 -3.93 1.71
CA GLU A 152 -20.50 -4.77 1.42
C GLU A 152 -20.66 -6.06 2.23
N ALA A 153 -20.33 -7.19 1.60
CA ALA A 153 -20.43 -8.49 2.23
C ALA A 153 -19.17 -9.30 1.94
N ALA A 154 -18.63 -9.91 2.99
CA ALA A 154 -17.41 -10.70 2.91
C ALA A 154 -17.52 -11.94 3.80
N LEU A 155 -16.86 -13.02 3.40
CA LEU A 155 -16.77 -14.23 4.21
C LEU A 155 -15.95 -13.92 5.48
N ASP A 156 -16.45 -14.36 6.65
CA ASP A 156 -15.82 -14.04 7.95
C ASP A 156 -14.97 -15.21 8.45
N SER A 157 -15.61 -16.24 9.02
CA SER A 157 -15.04 -17.52 9.51
C SER A 157 -16.05 -18.14 10.51
N PRO A 158 -16.07 -19.47 10.74
CA PRO A 158 -15.26 -20.50 10.09
C PRO A 158 -15.96 -21.12 8.87
N LEU A 159 -15.14 -21.81 8.08
CA LEU A 159 -15.58 -22.61 6.94
C LEU A 159 -15.86 -24.06 7.36
N THR A 160 -15.60 -24.46 8.60
CA THR A 160 -15.75 -25.87 9.03
C THR A 160 -17.20 -26.26 9.23
N THR A 161 -17.52 -27.54 9.05
CA THR A 161 -18.91 -28.03 9.02
C THR A 161 -19.55 -28.15 10.41
N ASP A 162 -18.79 -28.03 11.50
CA ASP A 162 -19.27 -28.06 12.88
C ASP A 162 -20.02 -26.79 13.29
N ARG A 163 -19.85 -25.71 12.52
CA ARG A 163 -20.51 -24.43 12.74
C ARG A 163 -21.15 -23.98 11.45
N LYS A 164 -22.13 -23.08 11.57
CA LYS A 164 -22.71 -22.45 10.38
C LYS A 164 -21.72 -21.45 9.81
N PRO A 165 -21.59 -21.35 8.49
CA PRO A 165 -20.80 -20.30 7.86
C PRO A 165 -21.31 -18.92 8.27
N ARG A 166 -20.38 -17.99 8.46
CA ARG A 166 -20.65 -16.61 8.85
C ARG A 166 -20.16 -15.64 7.79
N VAL A 167 -21.00 -14.66 7.48
CA VAL A 167 -20.69 -13.59 6.53
C VAL A 167 -20.74 -12.26 7.27
N ARG A 168 -19.66 -11.49 7.14
CA ARG A 168 -19.55 -10.12 7.64
C ARG A 168 -20.25 -9.19 6.65
N LEU A 169 -21.17 -8.40 7.15
CA LEU A 169 -21.93 -7.40 6.43
C LEU A 169 -21.52 -6.02 6.96
N ARG A 170 -21.04 -5.15 6.07
CA ARG A 170 -20.83 -3.73 6.34
C ARG A 170 -21.90 -2.97 5.58
N LEU A 171 -22.75 -2.22 6.29
CA LEU A 171 -23.93 -1.61 5.70
C LEU A 171 -24.25 -0.23 6.29
N ARG A 172 -24.89 0.63 5.51
CA ARG A 172 -25.40 1.94 5.93
C ARG A 172 -26.73 2.19 5.22
N ASN A 173 -27.73 2.71 5.95
CA ASN A 173 -29.08 2.99 5.44
C ASN A 173 -29.79 1.77 4.81
N VAL A 174 -29.50 0.57 5.35
CA VAL A 174 -30.13 -0.69 4.95
C VAL A 174 -30.74 -1.35 6.18
N GLU A 175 -32.05 -1.19 6.35
CA GLU A 175 -32.80 -1.72 7.51
C GLU A 175 -32.97 -3.24 7.49
N ARG A 176 -33.00 -3.82 6.29
CA ARG A 176 -33.22 -5.26 6.10
C ARG A 176 -32.63 -5.72 4.78
N LEU A 177 -32.18 -6.97 4.76
CA LEU A 177 -31.70 -7.67 3.58
C LEU A 177 -32.54 -8.94 3.37
N ARG A 178 -32.98 -9.19 2.13
CA ARG A 178 -33.41 -10.51 1.70
C ARG A 178 -32.16 -11.32 1.37
N MET A 179 -32.01 -12.45 2.04
CA MET A 179 -30.85 -13.32 1.93
C MET A 179 -31.26 -14.62 1.26
N LYS A 180 -30.55 -15.01 0.20
CA LYS A 180 -30.78 -16.27 -0.53
C LYS A 180 -29.47 -17.01 -0.70
N ALA A 181 -29.45 -18.29 -0.31
CA ALA A 181 -28.32 -19.18 -0.53
C ALA A 181 -28.66 -20.22 -1.59
N TYR A 182 -27.79 -20.40 -2.58
CA TYR A 182 -27.97 -21.33 -3.69
C TYR A 182 -26.82 -22.32 -3.73
N ARG A 183 -27.09 -23.62 -3.73
CA ARG A 183 -26.02 -24.63 -3.84
C ARG A 183 -25.23 -24.41 -5.12
N LEU A 184 -23.91 -24.38 -4.99
CA LEU A 184 -22.97 -24.43 -6.10
C LEU A 184 -22.35 -25.82 -6.17
N ASP A 185 -22.39 -26.43 -7.36
CA ASP A 185 -21.50 -27.55 -7.66
C ASP A 185 -20.10 -27.00 -7.91
N LEU A 186 -19.28 -27.03 -6.86
CA LEU A 186 -17.94 -26.44 -6.87
C LEU A 186 -17.02 -27.17 -7.85
N ALA A 187 -17.15 -28.50 -7.94
CA ALA A 187 -16.32 -29.31 -8.83
C ALA A 187 -16.65 -29.00 -10.29
N GLU A 188 -17.94 -28.90 -10.63
CA GLU A 188 -18.39 -28.52 -11.97
C GLU A 188 -17.98 -27.09 -12.34
N PHE A 189 -18.13 -26.17 -11.39
CA PHE A 189 -17.76 -24.77 -11.59
C PHE A 189 -16.27 -24.63 -11.90
N VAL A 190 -15.41 -25.25 -11.08
CA VAL A 190 -13.96 -25.24 -11.30
C VAL A 190 -13.59 -25.97 -12.59
N ARG A 191 -14.29 -27.06 -12.95
CA ARG A 191 -14.12 -27.74 -14.24
C ARG A 191 -14.38 -26.85 -15.42
N THR A 192 -15.40 -26.01 -15.33
CA THR A 192 -15.78 -25.11 -16.42
C THR A 192 -14.90 -23.86 -16.47
N LYS A 193 -14.50 -23.31 -15.32
CA LYS A 193 -13.83 -22.01 -15.21
C LYS A 193 -12.33 -22.08 -14.93
N GLY A 194 -11.81 -23.25 -14.56
CA GLY A 194 -10.42 -23.46 -14.13
C GLY A 194 -10.05 -22.80 -12.80
N SER A 195 -10.98 -22.10 -12.14
CA SER A 195 -10.76 -21.35 -10.91
C SER A 195 -12.07 -21.10 -10.15
N LEU A 196 -11.98 -20.54 -8.94
CA LEU A 196 -13.15 -20.02 -8.20
C LEU A 196 -13.51 -18.57 -8.59
N GLN A 197 -12.70 -17.92 -9.41
CA GLN A 197 -12.93 -16.53 -9.78
C GLN A 197 -14.24 -16.40 -10.57
N GLY A 198 -15.08 -15.44 -10.18
CA GLY A 198 -16.36 -15.19 -10.83
C GLY A 198 -17.48 -16.13 -10.39
N ALA A 199 -17.30 -16.91 -9.32
CA ALA A 199 -18.38 -17.67 -8.70
C ALA A 199 -19.53 -16.74 -8.28
N GLU A 200 -19.22 -15.51 -7.88
CA GLU A 200 -20.18 -14.47 -7.49
C GLU A 200 -21.02 -13.95 -8.67
N ALA A 201 -20.63 -14.24 -9.92
CA ALA A 201 -21.36 -13.87 -11.12
C ALA A 201 -22.27 -15.00 -11.65
N VAL A 202 -22.37 -16.13 -10.95
CA VAL A 202 -23.27 -17.23 -11.32
C VAL A 202 -24.71 -16.74 -11.25
N VAL A 203 -25.46 -16.92 -12.35
CA VAL A 203 -26.87 -16.55 -12.44
C VAL A 203 -27.70 -17.48 -11.57
N THR A 204 -28.44 -16.93 -10.62
CA THR A 204 -29.26 -17.70 -9.68
C THR A 204 -30.76 -17.50 -9.83
N ASP A 205 -31.20 -16.66 -10.79
CA ASP A 205 -32.59 -16.19 -10.85
C ASP A 205 -33.60 -17.30 -11.24
N VAL A 206 -33.12 -18.38 -11.85
CA VAL A 206 -33.93 -19.54 -12.30
C VAL A 206 -33.80 -20.76 -11.38
N VAL A 207 -32.98 -20.67 -10.33
CA VAL A 207 -32.67 -21.78 -9.43
C VAL A 207 -33.45 -21.60 -8.13
N LYS A 208 -34.01 -22.67 -7.57
CA LYS A 208 -34.63 -22.62 -6.24
C LYS A 208 -33.52 -22.46 -5.18
N PRO A 209 -33.62 -21.47 -4.26
CA PRO A 209 -32.65 -21.33 -3.19
C PRO A 209 -32.77 -22.48 -2.16
N ASP A 210 -31.64 -22.89 -1.60
CA ASP A 210 -31.57 -23.84 -0.49
C ASP A 210 -32.07 -23.21 0.82
N ALA A 211 -31.80 -21.91 0.98
CA ALA A 211 -32.30 -21.11 2.09
C ALA A 211 -32.69 -19.71 1.62
N ASP A 212 -33.77 -19.18 2.18
CA ASP A 212 -34.33 -17.88 1.83
C ASP A 212 -34.94 -17.22 3.07
N TRP A 213 -34.30 -16.16 3.58
CA TRP A 213 -34.68 -15.51 4.84
C TRP A 213 -34.52 -13.99 4.79
N VAL A 214 -35.15 -13.28 5.72
CA VAL A 214 -34.92 -11.84 5.92
C VAL A 214 -33.95 -11.70 7.09
N TRP A 215 -32.88 -10.95 6.89
CA TRP A 215 -31.94 -10.57 7.93
C TRP A 215 -32.04 -9.08 8.21
N GLN A 216 -31.92 -8.70 9.48
CA GLN A 216 -31.94 -7.30 9.93
C GLN A 216 -30.74 -7.07 10.85
N PRO A 217 -30.03 -5.93 10.72
CA PRO A 217 -28.93 -5.59 11.59
C PRO A 217 -29.45 -5.28 13.00
N GLU A 218 -28.80 -5.85 14.02
CA GLU A 218 -29.03 -5.45 15.40
C GLU A 218 -28.60 -4.00 15.62
N SER A 219 -29.47 -3.20 16.27
CA SER A 219 -29.26 -1.77 16.55
C SER A 219 -29.08 -0.92 15.27
N TYR A 220 -30.02 -1.03 14.33
CA TYR A 220 -30.09 -0.13 13.17
C TYR A 220 -30.22 1.33 13.59
N GLU A 221 -29.47 2.22 12.94
CA GLU A 221 -29.54 3.66 13.10
C GLU A 221 -29.25 4.31 11.74
N ASP A 222 -30.05 5.30 11.35
CA ASP A 222 -29.84 6.04 10.10
C ASP A 222 -28.43 6.66 10.04
N PHE A 223 -27.86 6.66 8.84
CA PHE A 223 -26.53 7.19 8.49
C PHE A 223 -25.33 6.47 9.13
N ARG A 224 -25.55 5.62 10.15
CA ARG A 224 -24.49 4.86 10.83
C ARG A 224 -23.96 3.76 9.91
N LEU A 225 -22.64 3.69 9.75
CA LEU A 225 -22.00 2.52 9.14
C LEU A 225 -21.93 1.42 10.19
N LEU A 226 -22.60 0.30 9.94
CA LEU A 226 -22.65 -0.85 10.83
C LEU A 226 -21.82 -1.98 10.25
N GLU A 227 -21.10 -2.69 11.11
CA GLU A 227 -20.49 -3.97 10.80
C GLU A 227 -21.14 -5.05 11.66
N ARG A 228 -21.71 -6.07 11.03
CA ARG A 228 -22.42 -7.17 11.68
C ARG A 228 -22.07 -8.48 11.03
N THR A 229 -22.27 -9.58 11.75
CA THR A 229 -22.14 -10.91 11.17
C THR A 229 -23.49 -11.59 11.06
N CYS A 230 -23.74 -12.23 9.92
CA CYS A 230 -24.92 -13.06 9.67
C CYS A 230 -24.51 -14.53 9.58
N GLU A 231 -25.20 -15.41 10.29
CA GLU A 231 -25.11 -16.85 10.04
C GLU A 231 -25.86 -17.21 8.76
N VAL A 232 -25.28 -18.10 7.96
CA VAL A 232 -25.91 -18.66 6.77
C VAL A 232 -26.53 -20.01 7.16
N PRO A 233 -27.86 -20.20 7.06
CA PRO A 233 -28.56 -21.39 7.56
C PRO A 233 -28.47 -22.57 6.59
N VAL A 234 -27.25 -22.90 6.15
CA VAL A 234 -26.93 -24.09 5.34
C VAL A 234 -26.36 -25.19 6.22
N LYS A 235 -26.39 -26.45 5.75
CA LYS A 235 -25.96 -27.63 6.50
C LYS A 235 -24.97 -28.48 5.70
N GLY A 236 -24.01 -29.06 6.41
CA GLY A 236 -23.04 -30.00 5.86
C GLY A 236 -21.97 -29.33 5.00
N PRO A 237 -21.09 -30.13 4.38
CA PRO A 237 -20.07 -29.63 3.49
C PRO A 237 -20.66 -29.20 2.14
N GLY A 238 -20.10 -28.14 1.57
CA GLY A 238 -20.53 -27.60 0.30
C GLY A 238 -20.06 -26.18 0.01
N ALA A 239 -20.46 -25.69 -1.15
CA ALA A 239 -20.32 -24.31 -1.57
C ALA A 239 -21.71 -23.75 -1.91
N TRP A 240 -21.93 -22.49 -1.56
CA TRP A 240 -23.16 -21.76 -1.85
C TRP A 240 -22.84 -20.38 -2.39
N ILE A 241 -23.65 -19.93 -3.34
CA ILE A 241 -23.72 -18.52 -3.70
C ILE A 241 -24.73 -17.86 -2.75
N LEU A 242 -24.27 -16.96 -1.90
CA LEU A 242 -25.11 -16.14 -1.04
C LEU A 242 -25.39 -14.81 -1.73
N ARG A 243 -26.66 -14.47 -1.91
CA ARG A 243 -27.10 -13.13 -2.34
C ARG A 243 -27.75 -12.41 -1.17
N ALA A 244 -27.20 -11.24 -0.84
CA ALA A 244 -27.73 -10.30 0.14
C ALA A 244 -28.27 -9.09 -0.60
N GLN A 245 -29.58 -8.84 -0.54
CA GLN A 245 -30.23 -7.87 -1.42
C GLN A 245 -31.21 -6.99 -0.65
N ASP A 246 -31.26 -5.70 -0.98
CA ASP A 246 -32.42 -4.83 -0.73
C ASP A 246 -33.06 -4.42 -2.08
N GLU A 247 -33.93 -3.41 -2.08
CA GLU A 247 -34.59 -2.89 -3.29
C GLU A 247 -33.63 -2.25 -4.32
N GLU A 248 -32.48 -1.74 -3.88
CA GLU A 248 -31.49 -0.99 -4.66
C GLU A 248 -30.11 -1.68 -4.74
N LEU A 249 -29.69 -2.34 -3.66
CA LEU A 249 -28.35 -2.91 -3.50
C LEU A 249 -28.38 -4.44 -3.51
N SER A 250 -27.34 -5.04 -4.06
CA SER A 250 -27.11 -6.48 -4.05
C SER A 250 -25.64 -6.79 -3.85
N ALA A 251 -25.32 -7.67 -2.92
CA ALA A 251 -24.00 -8.26 -2.75
C ALA A 251 -24.08 -9.77 -2.95
N THR A 252 -23.10 -10.35 -3.65
CA THR A 252 -23.01 -11.79 -3.89
C THR A 252 -21.68 -12.32 -3.36
N ILE A 253 -21.71 -13.40 -2.59
CA ILE A 253 -20.54 -13.99 -1.92
C ILE A 253 -20.53 -15.51 -2.15
N LEU A 254 -19.36 -16.07 -2.45
CA LEU A 254 -19.14 -17.51 -2.36
C LEU A 254 -18.93 -17.91 -0.89
N VAL A 255 -19.82 -18.73 -0.36
CA VAL A 255 -19.75 -19.31 0.98
C VAL A 255 -19.27 -20.75 0.86
N LEU A 256 -18.16 -21.09 1.50
CA LEU A 256 -17.62 -22.45 1.54
C LEU A 256 -17.80 -23.04 2.95
N SER A 257 -18.34 -24.25 3.03
CA SER A 257 -18.38 -25.10 4.21
C SER A 257 -17.58 -26.37 3.90
N THR A 258 -16.41 -26.53 4.47
CA THR A 258 -15.49 -27.64 4.24
C THR A 258 -14.65 -27.89 5.49
N ASP A 259 -14.44 -29.16 5.79
CA ASP A 259 -13.48 -29.57 6.84
C ASP A 259 -12.08 -29.79 6.27
N LEU A 260 -11.85 -29.52 4.99
CA LEU A 260 -10.55 -29.76 4.35
C LEU A 260 -9.78 -28.46 4.13
N GLY A 261 -8.50 -28.49 4.49
CA GLY A 261 -7.47 -27.58 4.01
C GLY A 261 -6.62 -28.27 2.94
N VAL A 262 -6.21 -27.53 1.91
CA VAL A 262 -5.30 -28.05 0.87
C VAL A 262 -4.13 -27.12 0.65
N VAL A 263 -2.92 -27.69 0.65
CA VAL A 263 -1.66 -27.00 0.36
C VAL A 263 -1.04 -27.65 -0.87
N VAL A 264 -0.65 -26.83 -1.84
CA VAL A 264 -0.02 -27.30 -3.08
C VAL A 264 1.35 -26.67 -3.24
N LYS A 265 2.38 -27.50 -3.40
CA LYS A 265 3.74 -27.09 -3.77
C LYS A 265 4.09 -27.71 -5.12
N ARG A 266 4.66 -26.90 -6.02
CA ARG A 266 5.01 -27.32 -7.38
C ARG A 266 6.50 -27.12 -7.63
N SER A 267 7.11 -28.08 -8.31
CA SER A 267 8.42 -27.98 -8.94
C SER A 267 8.30 -28.29 -10.44
N PRO A 268 9.33 -28.07 -11.27
CA PRO A 268 9.28 -28.37 -12.70
C PRO A 268 8.92 -29.83 -13.03
N GLY A 269 9.19 -30.79 -12.14
CA GLY A 269 8.98 -32.22 -12.39
C GLY A 269 7.92 -32.89 -11.51
N GLN A 270 7.48 -32.25 -10.42
CA GLN A 270 6.56 -32.87 -9.46
C GLN A 270 5.62 -31.86 -8.81
N THR A 271 4.48 -32.36 -8.38
CA THR A 271 3.54 -31.65 -7.51
C THR A 271 3.39 -32.41 -6.21
N LEU A 272 3.45 -31.68 -5.10
CA LEU A 272 3.07 -32.14 -3.77
C LEU A 272 1.74 -31.50 -3.40
N VAL A 273 0.77 -32.33 -3.03
CA VAL A 273 -0.52 -31.93 -2.48
C VAL A 273 -0.60 -32.46 -1.06
N PHE A 274 -0.76 -31.59 -0.08
CA PHE A 274 -1.02 -31.95 1.30
C PHE A 274 -2.46 -31.56 1.64
N VAL A 275 -3.22 -32.52 2.14
CA VAL A 275 -4.61 -32.32 2.55
C VAL A 275 -4.70 -32.62 4.04
N GLN A 276 -5.34 -31.71 4.78
CA GLN A 276 -5.55 -31.83 6.21
C GLN A 276 -7.02 -31.61 6.55
N ASP A 277 -7.42 -32.13 7.70
CA ASP A 277 -8.65 -31.73 8.38
C ASP A 277 -8.42 -30.37 9.06
N GLU A 278 -9.18 -29.35 8.66
CA GLU A 278 -8.99 -27.97 9.10
C GLU A 278 -9.44 -27.74 10.56
N ARG A 279 -10.23 -28.67 11.12
CA ARG A 279 -10.68 -28.60 12.52
C ARG A 279 -9.62 -29.09 13.48
N THR A 280 -8.92 -30.14 13.09
CA THR A 280 -7.98 -30.88 13.95
C THR A 280 -6.52 -30.60 13.59
N GLY A 281 -6.25 -30.12 12.37
CA GLY A 281 -4.92 -30.03 11.78
C GLY A 281 -4.32 -31.39 11.41
N ALA A 282 -5.07 -32.49 11.55
CA ALA A 282 -4.58 -33.83 11.26
C ALA A 282 -4.50 -34.06 9.74
N PRO A 283 -3.56 -34.90 9.27
CA PRO A 283 -3.54 -35.30 7.87
C PRO A 283 -4.86 -35.97 7.47
N ALA A 284 -5.31 -35.72 6.24
CA ALA A 284 -6.53 -36.30 5.69
C ALA A 284 -6.17 -37.45 4.73
N PRO A 285 -6.06 -38.71 5.19
CA PRO A 285 -5.71 -39.85 4.35
C PRO A 285 -6.85 -40.21 3.39
N GLY A 286 -6.50 -40.69 2.20
CA GLY A 286 -7.45 -41.11 1.17
C GLY A 286 -8.23 -39.97 0.51
N ALA A 287 -7.90 -38.71 0.77
CA ALA A 287 -8.51 -37.57 0.10
C ALA A 287 -8.17 -37.60 -1.39
N ALA A 288 -9.18 -37.50 -2.25
CA ALA A 288 -9.00 -37.52 -3.69
C ALA A 288 -8.34 -36.21 -4.17
N VAL A 289 -7.28 -36.33 -4.97
CA VAL A 289 -6.63 -35.19 -5.63
C VAL A 289 -7.14 -35.12 -7.06
N LEU A 290 -7.81 -34.02 -7.40
CA LEU A 290 -8.43 -33.78 -8.68
C LEU A 290 -7.81 -32.55 -9.35
N LEU A 291 -7.57 -32.64 -10.64
CA LEU A 291 -7.25 -31.48 -11.48
C LEU A 291 -8.49 -30.59 -11.65
N ALA A 292 -8.26 -29.33 -12.02
CA ALA A 292 -9.34 -28.39 -12.26
C ALA A 292 -10.36 -28.94 -13.28
N ASP A 293 -9.93 -29.68 -14.31
CA ASP A 293 -10.80 -30.32 -15.31
C ASP A 293 -11.61 -31.53 -14.80
N GLY A 294 -11.47 -31.88 -13.52
CA GLY A 294 -12.14 -33.02 -12.88
C GLY A 294 -11.39 -34.35 -12.99
N THR A 295 -10.24 -34.39 -13.68
CA THR A 295 -9.41 -35.60 -13.78
C THR A 295 -8.84 -35.97 -12.42
N ARG A 296 -9.01 -37.23 -12.01
CA ARG A 296 -8.43 -37.73 -10.75
C ARG A 296 -6.94 -38.05 -10.93
N ALA A 297 -6.08 -37.31 -10.24
CA ALA A 297 -4.63 -37.53 -10.23
C ALA A 297 -4.21 -38.62 -9.23
N GLY A 298 -4.96 -38.79 -8.13
CA GLY A 298 -4.69 -39.83 -7.14
C GLY A 298 -5.44 -39.63 -5.83
N ALA A 299 -4.87 -40.15 -4.75
CA ALA A 299 -5.36 -39.94 -3.38
C ALA A 299 -4.18 -39.78 -2.41
N THR A 300 -4.38 -39.05 -1.32
CA THR A 300 -3.37 -38.85 -0.28
C THR A 300 -3.09 -40.13 0.52
N GLY A 301 -1.85 -40.29 0.98
CA GLY A 301 -1.43 -41.35 1.89
C GLY A 301 -1.81 -41.09 3.36
N GLU A 302 -1.34 -41.93 4.27
CA GLU A 302 -1.57 -41.83 5.73
C GLU A 302 -1.11 -40.49 6.34
N ASP A 303 -0.09 -39.88 5.73
CA ASP A 303 0.45 -38.57 6.10
C ASP A 303 -0.31 -37.39 5.46
N GLY A 304 -1.42 -37.65 4.75
CA GLY A 304 -2.21 -36.62 4.08
C GLY A 304 -1.54 -36.08 2.83
N VAL A 305 -0.46 -36.69 2.35
CA VAL A 305 0.32 -36.23 1.21
C VAL A 305 0.05 -37.08 -0.03
N TRP A 306 -0.04 -36.42 -1.17
CA TRP A 306 0.09 -37.01 -2.49
C TRP A 306 1.25 -36.35 -3.23
N ILE A 307 2.16 -37.15 -3.79
CA ILE A 307 3.25 -36.70 -4.66
C ILE A 307 3.09 -37.37 -6.01
N GLY A 308 3.16 -36.59 -7.07
CA GLY A 308 3.06 -37.10 -8.43
C GLY A 308 3.72 -36.18 -9.46
N PRO A 309 3.51 -36.45 -10.76
CA PRO A 309 4.07 -35.63 -11.82
C PRO A 309 3.62 -34.16 -11.71
N ALA A 310 4.36 -33.25 -12.34
CA ALA A 310 4.00 -31.84 -12.37
C ALA A 310 2.58 -31.64 -12.94
N LEU A 311 1.70 -31.08 -12.12
CA LEU A 311 0.31 -30.77 -12.46
C LEU A 311 0.14 -29.27 -12.76
N GLY A 312 -0.49 -28.97 -13.89
CA GLY A 312 -0.91 -27.60 -14.25
C GLY A 312 -2.25 -27.22 -13.63
N GLY A 313 -2.53 -25.91 -13.58
CA GLY A 313 -3.83 -25.37 -13.17
C GLY A 313 -4.16 -25.52 -11.67
N GLY A 314 -5.42 -25.22 -11.33
CA GLY A 314 -5.94 -25.39 -9.97
C GLY A 314 -6.10 -26.85 -9.57
N ILE A 315 -6.00 -27.13 -8.28
CA ILE A 315 -6.17 -28.48 -7.71
C ILE A 315 -7.33 -28.46 -6.73
N LEU A 316 -8.20 -29.46 -6.84
CA LEU A 316 -9.26 -29.76 -5.89
C LEU A 316 -8.86 -30.97 -5.04
N ALA A 317 -9.07 -30.89 -3.74
CA ALA A 317 -9.01 -32.01 -2.82
C ALA A 317 -10.42 -32.33 -2.30
N GLY A 318 -10.82 -33.60 -2.32
CA GLY A 318 -12.16 -34.02 -1.91
C GLY A 318 -12.17 -35.25 -1.01
N LYS A 319 -12.95 -35.18 0.07
CA LYS A 319 -13.18 -36.29 1.01
C LYS A 319 -14.50 -36.08 1.75
N ASP A 320 -15.33 -37.12 1.85
CA ASP A 320 -16.59 -37.13 2.61
C ASP A 320 -17.54 -35.93 2.31
N GLY A 321 -17.58 -35.50 1.05
CA GLY A 321 -18.38 -34.36 0.58
C GLY A 321 -17.73 -32.98 0.79
N SER A 322 -16.68 -32.88 1.61
CA SER A 322 -15.84 -31.69 1.74
C SER A 322 -14.97 -31.52 0.50
N LEU A 323 -14.84 -30.27 0.05
CA LEU A 323 -13.98 -29.88 -1.06
C LEU A 323 -13.11 -28.69 -0.64
N ALA A 324 -11.82 -28.76 -0.98
CA ALA A 324 -10.89 -27.65 -0.83
C ALA A 324 -10.24 -27.36 -2.17
N PHE A 325 -10.05 -26.09 -2.49
CA PHE A 325 -9.49 -25.65 -3.77
C PHE A 325 -8.21 -24.85 -3.54
N ALA A 326 -7.14 -25.24 -4.23
CA ALA A 326 -5.92 -24.46 -4.36
C ALA A 326 -5.78 -23.96 -5.80
N GLY A 327 -6.17 -22.71 -6.02
CA GLY A 327 -5.97 -22.01 -7.28
C GLY A 327 -5.28 -20.67 -7.10
N GLY A 328 -4.59 -20.25 -8.17
CA GLY A 328 -3.92 -18.96 -8.25
C GLY A 328 -2.67 -19.02 -9.13
N PRO A 329 -2.24 -17.90 -9.72
CA PRO A 329 -0.98 -17.82 -10.42
C PRO A 329 0.18 -18.11 -9.46
N THR A 330 1.25 -18.69 -10.01
CA THR A 330 2.58 -18.70 -9.40
C THR A 330 3.02 -17.25 -9.11
N GLY A 331 3.02 -16.82 -7.86
CA GLY A 331 3.60 -15.52 -7.45
C GLY A 331 3.78 -15.41 -5.93
N PRO A 332 4.60 -14.47 -5.44
CA PRO A 332 6.06 -14.51 -5.49
C PRO A 332 6.67 -15.49 -4.47
N SER A 333 5.95 -16.49 -3.97
CA SER A 333 6.57 -17.56 -3.17
C SER A 333 7.04 -18.72 -4.06
N THR A 334 7.59 -18.43 -5.23
CA THR A 334 8.59 -19.33 -5.78
C THR A 334 9.75 -19.30 -4.79
N SER A 335 9.81 -20.30 -3.91
CA SER A 335 11.05 -20.58 -3.22
C SER A 335 12.08 -20.85 -4.30
N PHE A 336 12.93 -19.86 -4.58
CA PHE A 336 14.05 -20.06 -5.46
C PHE A 336 15.01 -20.98 -4.74
N GLY A 337 14.96 -22.26 -5.11
CA GLY A 337 16.08 -23.14 -4.85
C GLY A 337 17.34 -22.53 -5.45
N TYR A 338 18.49 -22.85 -4.86
CA TYR A 338 19.76 -22.54 -5.49
C TYR A 338 19.70 -22.99 -6.96
N SER A 339 19.99 -22.08 -7.88
CA SER A 339 20.16 -22.38 -9.30
C SER A 339 21.54 -21.91 -9.77
N PRO A 340 22.11 -22.54 -10.81
CA PRO A 340 23.39 -22.10 -11.36
C PRO A 340 23.41 -20.60 -11.62
N LYS A 341 24.57 -19.98 -11.42
CA LYS A 341 24.79 -18.54 -11.63
C LYS A 341 26.05 -18.30 -12.43
N VAL A 342 26.01 -17.30 -13.30
CA VAL A 342 27.22 -16.70 -13.87
C VAL A 342 27.17 -15.19 -13.62
N TYR A 343 28.17 -14.67 -12.91
CA TYR A 343 28.38 -13.23 -12.77
C TYR A 343 29.35 -12.77 -13.85
N LEU A 344 28.95 -11.79 -14.66
CA LEU A 344 29.73 -11.28 -15.79
C LEU A 344 29.97 -9.79 -15.63
N PHE A 345 31.19 -9.34 -15.88
CA PHE A 345 31.54 -7.92 -15.91
C PHE A 345 32.77 -7.69 -16.79
N THR A 346 32.93 -6.44 -17.22
CA THR A 346 34.10 -5.99 -17.97
C THR A 346 34.98 -5.11 -17.09
N ASP A 347 36.27 -4.96 -17.41
CA ASP A 347 37.21 -4.13 -16.65
C ASP A 347 36.76 -2.66 -16.55
N ARG A 348 35.99 -2.19 -17.54
CA ARG A 348 35.43 -0.85 -17.62
C ARG A 348 33.98 -0.92 -18.10
N PRO A 349 33.12 0.02 -17.68
CA PRO A 349 31.74 0.10 -18.19
C PRO A 349 31.65 0.65 -19.63
N LEU A 350 32.73 1.26 -20.14
CA LEU A 350 32.75 2.01 -21.40
C LEU A 350 34.06 1.82 -22.18
N TYR A 351 33.94 1.56 -23.49
CA TYR A 351 35.05 1.37 -24.43
C TYR A 351 34.93 2.30 -25.64
N ARG A 352 36.05 2.52 -26.32
CA ARG A 352 36.09 3.18 -27.63
C ARG A 352 36.21 2.13 -28.75
N PRO A 353 35.76 2.44 -29.97
CA PRO A 353 36.17 1.70 -31.15
C PRO A 353 37.69 1.57 -31.25
N GLY A 354 38.17 0.39 -31.60
CA GLY A 354 39.58 -0.01 -31.64
C GLY A 354 40.15 -0.56 -30.33
N GLN A 355 39.36 -0.72 -29.26
CA GLN A 355 39.81 -1.29 -27.99
C GLN A 355 39.35 -2.74 -27.81
N ASP A 356 40.13 -3.53 -27.09
CA ASP A 356 39.66 -4.81 -26.56
C ASP A 356 39.00 -4.60 -25.20
N ALA A 357 37.76 -5.08 -25.05
CA ALA A 357 37.09 -5.13 -23.77
C ALA A 357 37.48 -6.41 -23.02
N ALA A 358 38.06 -6.27 -21.82
CA ALA A 358 38.43 -7.42 -21.01
C ALA A 358 37.20 -7.90 -20.24
N LEU A 359 36.68 -9.07 -20.61
CA LEU A 359 35.52 -9.70 -20.00
C LEU A 359 35.98 -10.74 -18.97
N LYS A 360 35.42 -10.67 -17.76
CA LYS A 360 35.59 -11.66 -16.70
C LYS A 360 34.24 -12.22 -16.27
N GLY A 361 34.22 -13.51 -15.99
CA GLY A 361 33.05 -14.19 -15.47
C GLY A 361 33.37 -15.14 -14.33
N PHE A 362 32.38 -15.37 -13.46
CA PHE A 362 32.44 -16.38 -12.41
C PHE A 362 31.20 -17.27 -12.49
N ALA A 363 31.38 -18.54 -12.82
CA ALA A 363 30.34 -19.56 -12.86
C ALA A 363 30.24 -20.30 -11.53
N ARG A 364 29.01 -20.60 -11.12
CA ARG A 364 28.67 -21.37 -9.92
C ARG A 364 27.62 -22.40 -10.27
N ARG A 365 27.90 -23.67 -10.00
CA ARG A 365 26.90 -24.74 -10.07
C ARG A 365 26.18 -24.87 -8.74
N VAL A 366 25.04 -25.55 -8.76
CA VAL A 366 24.33 -25.94 -7.56
C VAL A 366 24.26 -27.46 -7.49
N GLU A 367 24.77 -28.02 -6.40
CA GLU A 367 24.67 -29.43 -6.06
C GLU A 367 24.46 -29.52 -4.54
N GLY A 368 23.58 -30.42 -4.08
CA GLY A 368 23.32 -30.61 -2.66
C GLY A 368 22.79 -29.37 -1.92
N GLY A 369 22.21 -28.40 -2.64
CA GLY A 369 21.75 -27.13 -2.04
C GLY A 369 22.87 -26.15 -1.71
N ALA A 370 24.06 -26.26 -2.31
CA ALA A 370 25.16 -25.33 -2.14
C ALA A 370 25.74 -24.86 -3.48
N TYR A 371 26.36 -23.68 -3.48
CA TYR A 371 27.12 -23.18 -4.63
C TYR A 371 28.51 -23.79 -4.67
N LEU A 372 28.86 -24.41 -5.80
CA LEU A 372 30.17 -25.03 -6.01
C LEU A 372 30.90 -24.39 -7.18
N CYS A 373 32.24 -24.41 -7.09
CA CYS A 373 33.16 -24.07 -8.17
C CYS A 373 33.75 -25.38 -8.70
N ARG A 374 33.82 -25.53 -10.02
CA ARG A 374 34.51 -26.66 -10.66
C ARG A 374 35.44 -26.12 -11.74
N GLU A 375 36.62 -26.70 -11.79
CA GLU A 375 37.63 -26.40 -12.80
C GLU A 375 37.28 -27.08 -14.12
N GLY A 376 37.58 -26.43 -15.24
CA GLY A 376 37.45 -26.98 -16.58
C GLY A 376 36.02 -27.04 -17.14
N GLU A 377 35.03 -26.46 -16.45
CA GLU A 377 33.66 -26.41 -16.95
C GLU A 377 33.54 -25.47 -18.14
N LYS A 378 32.74 -25.87 -19.12
CA LYS A 378 32.53 -25.14 -20.37
C LYS A 378 31.50 -24.04 -20.19
N VAL A 379 31.82 -22.85 -20.66
CA VAL A 379 30.90 -21.70 -20.75
C VAL A 379 30.89 -21.21 -22.19
N GLY A 380 29.71 -21.25 -22.84
CA GLY A 380 29.54 -20.72 -24.19
C GLY A 380 29.28 -19.21 -24.14
N LEU A 381 30.18 -18.40 -24.68
CA LEU A 381 30.07 -16.95 -24.73
C LEU A 381 29.65 -16.48 -26.13
N THR A 382 28.65 -15.62 -26.16
CA THR A 382 28.22 -14.89 -27.36
C THR A 382 28.22 -13.40 -27.05
N VAL A 383 28.76 -12.58 -27.95
CA VAL A 383 28.69 -11.11 -27.85
C VAL A 383 27.98 -10.56 -29.08
N GLU A 384 27.01 -9.68 -28.84
CA GLU A 384 26.23 -9.01 -29.87
C GLU A 384 26.45 -7.50 -29.80
N ASP A 385 26.61 -6.88 -30.97
CA ASP A 385 26.64 -5.44 -31.12
C ASP A 385 25.22 -4.83 -30.98
N PRO A 386 25.06 -3.49 -30.97
CA PRO A 386 23.77 -2.83 -30.82
C PRO A 386 22.80 -3.09 -31.98
N ARG A 387 23.27 -3.65 -33.10
CA ARG A 387 22.46 -4.04 -34.26
C ARG A 387 22.02 -5.50 -34.18
N GLY A 388 22.40 -6.23 -33.12
CA GLY A 388 22.15 -7.66 -32.96
C GLY A 388 23.13 -8.54 -33.72
N THR A 389 24.23 -7.99 -34.25
CA THR A 389 25.24 -8.78 -34.97
C THR A 389 26.13 -9.50 -33.98
N THR A 390 26.26 -10.82 -34.09
CA THR A 390 27.22 -11.58 -33.27
C THR A 390 28.65 -11.26 -33.70
N VAL A 391 29.43 -10.65 -32.82
CA VAL A 391 30.83 -10.26 -33.04
C VAL A 391 31.85 -11.22 -32.41
N LEU A 392 31.39 -12.04 -31.44
CA LEU A 392 32.19 -13.07 -30.81
C LEU A 392 31.25 -14.25 -30.47
N ALA A 393 31.68 -15.46 -30.81
CA ALA A 393 31.09 -16.71 -30.31
C ALA A 393 32.25 -17.65 -29.92
N LYS A 394 32.38 -18.00 -28.64
CA LYS A 394 33.55 -18.71 -28.11
C LYS A 394 33.19 -19.57 -26.90
N GLU A 395 33.75 -20.78 -26.82
CA GLU A 395 33.73 -21.59 -25.59
C GLU A 395 34.96 -21.21 -24.73
N VAL A 396 34.74 -20.91 -23.45
CA VAL A 396 35.80 -20.73 -22.45
C VAL A 396 35.66 -21.79 -21.35
N ARG A 397 36.74 -22.00 -20.59
CA ARG A 397 36.77 -22.95 -19.47
C ARG A 397 37.01 -22.25 -18.15
N THR A 398 36.34 -22.72 -17.10
CA THR A 398 36.53 -22.20 -15.74
C THR A 398 37.86 -22.65 -15.13
N ASP A 399 38.43 -21.81 -14.27
CA ASP A 399 39.52 -22.16 -13.36
C ASP A 399 38.99 -22.86 -12.09
N ARG A 400 39.89 -23.22 -11.17
CA ARG A 400 39.56 -23.84 -9.87
C ARG A 400 38.60 -23.03 -8.98
N PHE A 401 38.45 -21.73 -9.23
CA PHE A 401 37.54 -20.83 -8.51
C PHE A 401 36.27 -20.54 -9.30
N GLY A 402 36.02 -21.26 -10.40
CA GLY A 402 34.89 -21.04 -11.30
C GLY A 402 35.03 -19.79 -12.17
N GLY A 403 36.21 -19.15 -12.19
CA GLY A 403 36.48 -17.94 -12.96
C GLY A 403 36.83 -18.24 -14.42
N PHE A 404 36.50 -17.35 -15.34
CA PHE A 404 36.95 -17.37 -16.73
C PHE A 404 37.13 -15.95 -17.25
N GLU A 405 37.92 -15.79 -18.31
CA GLU A 405 38.16 -14.48 -18.92
C GLU A 405 38.41 -14.59 -20.43
N THR A 406 38.08 -13.52 -21.16
CA THR A 406 38.39 -13.37 -22.59
C THR A 406 38.42 -11.91 -22.97
N ALA A 407 39.12 -11.58 -24.06
CA ALA A 407 39.00 -10.27 -24.70
C ALA A 407 37.84 -10.28 -25.72
N VAL A 408 37.12 -9.17 -25.80
CA VAL A 408 36.08 -8.89 -26.80
C VAL A 408 36.60 -7.78 -27.72
N PRO A 409 36.83 -8.06 -29.02
CA PRO A 409 37.39 -7.06 -29.92
C PRO A 409 36.34 -6.02 -30.34
N VAL A 410 36.50 -4.77 -29.90
CA VAL A 410 35.70 -3.64 -30.40
C VAL A 410 36.49 -3.02 -31.56
N THR A 411 36.27 -3.49 -32.78
CA THR A 411 37.06 -3.06 -33.96
C THR A 411 36.92 -1.55 -34.22
N PRO A 412 37.83 -0.91 -34.98
CA PRO A 412 37.75 0.52 -35.26
C PRO A 412 36.45 0.97 -35.96
N GLY A 413 35.80 0.08 -36.73
CA GLY A 413 34.51 0.33 -37.39
C GLY A 413 33.30 -0.15 -36.57
N ALA A 414 33.49 -0.54 -35.31
CA ALA A 414 32.43 -1.07 -34.46
C ALA A 414 31.34 -0.02 -34.18
N PRO A 415 30.05 -0.39 -34.24
CA PRO A 415 28.96 0.53 -33.94
C PRO A 415 28.97 0.99 -32.48
N LEU A 416 28.65 2.28 -32.29
CA LEU A 416 28.45 2.86 -30.97
C LEU A 416 27.12 2.41 -30.37
N GLY A 417 27.08 2.23 -29.05
CA GLY A 417 25.87 1.85 -28.30
C GLY A 417 26.13 0.75 -27.27
N SER A 418 25.05 0.10 -26.84
CA SER A 418 25.07 -0.96 -25.83
C SER A 418 25.33 -2.32 -26.47
N TRP A 419 26.37 -3.01 -26.02
CA TRP A 419 26.76 -4.34 -26.47
C TRP A 419 26.33 -5.37 -25.43
N ARG A 420 25.81 -6.51 -25.89
CA ARG A 420 25.31 -7.57 -25.02
C ARG A 420 26.29 -8.73 -24.99
N VAL A 421 26.62 -9.21 -23.80
CA VAL A 421 27.37 -10.45 -23.57
C VAL A 421 26.42 -11.48 -22.99
N THR A 422 26.36 -12.66 -23.58
CA THR A 422 25.56 -13.80 -23.12
C THR A 422 26.48 -14.98 -22.82
N ALA A 423 26.32 -15.59 -21.65
CA ALA A 423 26.98 -16.82 -21.24
C ALA A 423 25.97 -17.95 -21.10
N ALA A 424 26.14 -19.03 -21.86
CA ALA A 424 25.43 -20.29 -21.72
C ALA A 424 26.21 -21.23 -20.80
N TYR A 425 25.59 -21.65 -19.70
CA TYR A 425 26.20 -22.51 -18.68
C TYR A 425 25.12 -23.28 -17.91
N ALA A 426 25.32 -24.59 -17.73
CA ALA A 426 24.41 -25.48 -17.00
C ALA A 426 22.92 -25.32 -17.41
N ASP A 427 22.65 -25.42 -18.71
CA ASP A 427 21.32 -25.31 -19.35
C ASP A 427 20.59 -23.98 -19.10
N ARG A 428 21.34 -22.93 -18.73
CA ARG A 428 20.84 -21.58 -18.49
C ARG A 428 21.67 -20.53 -19.22
N THR A 429 21.08 -19.37 -19.45
CA THR A 429 21.74 -18.21 -20.04
C THR A 429 21.81 -17.07 -19.02
N PHE A 430 22.94 -16.37 -19.03
CA PHE A 430 23.23 -15.22 -18.18
C PHE A 430 23.74 -14.10 -19.07
N ALA A 431 23.35 -12.86 -18.79
CA ALA A 431 23.73 -11.74 -19.64
C ALA A 431 24.22 -10.54 -18.86
N THR A 432 25.09 -9.77 -19.49
CA THR A 432 25.50 -8.43 -19.05
C THR A 432 25.65 -7.53 -20.27
N THR A 433 25.88 -6.24 -20.05
CA THR A 433 26.07 -5.25 -21.11
C THR A 433 27.26 -4.35 -20.81
N PHE A 434 27.91 -3.85 -21.86
CA PHE A 434 28.89 -2.77 -21.77
C PHE A 434 28.64 -1.76 -22.90
N GLU A 435 29.10 -0.52 -22.72
CA GLU A 435 28.90 0.53 -23.72
C GLU A 435 30.13 0.72 -24.61
N VAL A 436 29.89 1.04 -25.88
CA VAL A 436 30.91 1.53 -26.83
C VAL A 436 30.54 2.93 -27.27
N ARG A 437 31.38 3.93 -26.99
CA ARG A 437 31.17 5.33 -27.39
C ARG A 437 32.47 5.96 -27.83
N GLU A 438 32.36 6.97 -28.69
CA GLU A 438 33.39 7.99 -28.80
C GLU A 438 33.27 8.92 -27.59
N PHE A 439 34.19 8.77 -26.63
CA PHE A 439 34.22 9.63 -25.45
C PHE A 439 35.58 10.31 -25.33
N ARG A 440 35.61 11.56 -24.88
CA ARG A 440 36.81 12.16 -24.29
C ARG A 440 36.74 11.90 -22.79
N LYS A 441 37.87 11.48 -22.19
CA LYS A 441 37.91 11.28 -20.73
C LYS A 441 37.51 12.61 -20.08
N PRO A 442 36.53 12.63 -19.16
CA PRO A 442 36.19 13.85 -18.45
C PRO A 442 37.45 14.41 -17.79
N GLU A 443 37.78 15.66 -18.09
CA GLU A 443 38.95 16.33 -17.51
C GLU A 443 38.67 16.83 -16.09
N VAL A 444 37.39 16.91 -15.72
CA VAL A 444 36.92 17.40 -14.43
C VAL A 444 35.83 16.51 -13.83
N GLU A 445 35.78 16.49 -12.51
CA GLU A 445 34.71 15.90 -11.70
C GLU A 445 33.92 17.04 -11.03
N ILE A 446 32.59 16.96 -11.08
CA ILE A 446 31.68 17.93 -10.45
C ILE A 446 30.90 17.22 -9.34
N ASP A 447 31.09 17.65 -8.10
CA ASP A 447 30.43 17.13 -6.91
C ASP A 447 29.43 18.18 -6.40
N LEU A 448 28.14 17.87 -6.45
CA LEU A 448 27.05 18.71 -5.95
C LEU A 448 26.51 18.09 -4.66
N ARG A 449 26.68 18.78 -3.54
CA ARG A 449 26.24 18.30 -2.22
C ARG A 449 25.31 19.28 -1.54
N GLY A 450 24.13 18.81 -1.18
CA GLY A 450 23.25 19.51 -0.25
C GLY A 450 23.87 19.60 1.15
N ASP A 451 23.42 20.57 1.94
CA ASP A 451 23.76 20.67 3.36
C ASP A 451 23.06 19.60 4.22
N ARG A 452 21.96 19.00 3.72
CA ARG A 452 21.21 17.89 4.33
C ARG A 452 20.57 17.01 3.24
N PRO A 453 20.11 15.78 3.56
CA PRO A 453 19.56 14.87 2.56
C PRO A 453 18.17 15.25 2.04
N THR A 454 17.38 16.00 2.82
CA THR A 454 15.99 16.38 2.47
C THR A 454 15.62 17.75 3.04
N TRP A 455 14.66 18.40 2.39
CA TRP A 455 14.06 19.68 2.79
C TRP A 455 12.54 19.57 2.73
N LEU A 456 11.84 20.24 3.65
CA LEU A 456 10.40 20.39 3.65
C LEU A 456 9.95 21.47 2.67
N ALA A 457 8.68 21.41 2.28
CA ALA A 457 8.10 22.43 1.42
C ALA A 457 8.22 23.83 2.07
N GLY A 458 8.77 24.78 1.31
CA GLY A 458 9.01 26.15 1.78
C GLY A 458 10.37 26.39 2.42
N GLU A 459 11.18 25.36 2.68
CA GLU A 459 12.56 25.54 3.12
C GLU A 459 13.49 25.96 1.97
N GLU A 460 14.51 26.76 2.29
CA GLU A 460 15.58 27.10 1.36
C GLU A 460 16.53 25.90 1.18
N VAL A 461 16.80 25.52 -0.07
CA VAL A 461 17.74 24.45 -0.41
C VAL A 461 19.14 25.04 -0.58
N LYS A 462 20.08 24.63 0.27
CA LYS A 462 21.48 25.03 0.18
C LYS A 462 22.32 23.88 -0.33
N ALA A 463 23.13 24.14 -1.35
CA ALA A 463 24.05 23.17 -1.92
C ALA A 463 25.40 23.79 -2.25
N SER A 464 26.44 22.98 -2.14
CA SER A 464 27.81 23.31 -2.49
C SER A 464 28.19 22.57 -3.78
N VAL A 465 28.91 23.25 -4.67
CA VAL A 465 29.46 22.65 -5.89
C VAL A 465 30.98 22.69 -5.79
N THR A 466 31.63 21.53 -5.87
CA THR A 466 33.08 21.42 -5.95
C THR A 466 33.47 20.86 -7.31
N VAL A 467 34.39 21.54 -7.99
CA VAL A 467 34.93 21.09 -9.29
C VAL A 467 36.41 20.78 -9.13
N ARG A 468 36.81 19.56 -9.49
CA ARG A 468 38.21 19.09 -9.42
C ARG A 468 38.68 18.64 -10.80
N TYR A 469 39.95 18.85 -11.12
CA TYR A 469 40.54 18.16 -12.27
C TYR A 469 40.68 16.67 -11.95
N GLY A 470 40.50 15.81 -12.96
CA GLY A 470 40.67 14.36 -12.80
C GLY A 470 42.09 13.96 -12.39
N ALA A 471 43.09 14.82 -12.64
CA ALA A 471 44.47 14.66 -12.19
C ALA A 471 44.75 15.23 -10.79
N GLY A 472 43.74 15.80 -10.12
CA GLY A 472 43.86 16.47 -8.84
C GLY A 472 43.90 18.01 -8.94
N GLY A 473 43.59 18.68 -7.83
CA GLY A 473 43.50 20.15 -7.75
C GLY A 473 42.10 20.70 -8.06
N LEU A 474 41.82 21.89 -7.54
CA LEU A 474 40.55 22.58 -7.73
C LEU A 474 40.54 23.38 -9.03
N VAL A 475 39.44 23.30 -9.77
CA VAL A 475 39.21 24.18 -10.91
C VAL A 475 38.78 25.55 -10.36
N ARG A 476 39.58 26.58 -10.61
CA ARG A 476 39.28 27.95 -10.16
C ARG A 476 38.62 28.76 -11.27
N ASN A 477 37.66 29.61 -10.89
CA ASN A 477 36.99 30.58 -11.76
C ASN A 477 36.34 29.98 -13.03
N ALA A 478 35.94 28.71 -12.99
CA ALA A 478 35.21 28.10 -14.10
C ALA A 478 33.77 28.62 -14.16
N PRO A 479 33.25 28.96 -15.36
CA PRO A 479 31.84 29.30 -15.52
C PRO A 479 30.97 28.07 -15.23
N LEU A 480 30.04 28.18 -14.29
CA LEU A 480 29.08 27.13 -13.95
C LEU A 480 27.69 27.44 -14.50
N ARG A 481 27.08 26.47 -15.16
CA ARG A 481 25.68 26.52 -15.58
C ARG A 481 24.92 25.41 -14.89
N TRP A 482 23.87 25.77 -14.16
CA TRP A 482 23.03 24.81 -13.43
C TRP A 482 21.56 24.96 -13.85
N ARG A 483 20.78 23.92 -13.61
CA ARG A 483 19.33 23.89 -13.84
C ARG A 483 18.69 23.16 -12.67
N VAL A 484 17.59 23.71 -12.15
CA VAL A 484 16.74 23.03 -11.17
C VAL A 484 15.52 22.48 -11.90
N GLY A 485 15.22 21.20 -11.68
CA GLY A 485 14.05 20.53 -12.19
C GLY A 485 13.18 20.02 -11.05
N ARG A 486 11.87 19.90 -11.29
CA ARG A 486 10.91 19.27 -10.39
C ARG A 486 10.37 18.01 -11.05
N GLN A 487 10.49 16.88 -10.36
CA GLN A 487 9.84 15.63 -10.75
C GLN A 487 8.90 15.20 -9.62
N GLY A 488 7.72 14.70 -9.96
CA GLY A 488 6.84 14.07 -8.97
C GLY A 488 7.56 12.86 -8.38
N PHE A 489 7.72 12.83 -7.07
CA PHE A 489 8.19 11.66 -6.34
C PHE A 489 6.98 11.01 -5.67
N SER A 490 6.62 9.80 -6.10
CA SER A 490 5.67 8.97 -5.39
C SER A 490 6.45 8.14 -4.38
N PHE A 491 6.27 8.42 -3.09
CA PHE A 491 6.69 7.50 -2.05
C PHE A 491 5.71 6.33 -2.03
N ASP A 492 6.18 5.13 -2.39
CA ASP A 492 5.41 3.90 -2.23
C ASP A 492 5.83 3.21 -0.92
N GLY A 493 4.90 3.13 0.04
CA GLY A 493 5.11 2.41 1.29
C GLY A 493 5.28 0.90 1.11
N SER A 494 5.03 0.36 -0.09
CA SER A 494 5.24 -1.06 -0.40
C SER A 494 6.73 -1.46 -0.36
N ASP A 495 7.66 -0.53 -0.58
CA ASP A 495 9.10 -0.78 -0.44
C ASP A 495 9.49 -1.08 1.02
N LEU A 496 8.75 -0.52 2.00
CA LEU A 496 8.89 -0.83 3.43
C LEU A 496 8.26 -2.18 3.80
N ALA A 497 7.27 -2.69 3.04
CA ALA A 497 6.65 -3.98 3.32
C ALA A 497 7.64 -5.14 3.16
N SER A 498 8.67 -4.98 2.33
CA SER A 498 9.77 -5.96 2.18
C SER A 498 10.68 -6.03 3.42
N PHE A 499 10.70 -4.98 4.26
CA PHE A 499 11.43 -4.92 5.54
C PHE A 499 10.54 -5.14 6.77
N ALA A 500 9.21 -5.09 6.62
CA ALA A 500 8.26 -5.22 7.73
C ALA A 500 8.34 -6.59 8.44
N SER A 501 8.86 -7.64 7.79
CA SER A 501 9.11 -8.94 8.43
C SER A 501 10.23 -8.89 9.49
N TRP A 502 11.14 -7.93 9.42
CA TRP A 502 12.24 -7.76 10.38
C TRP A 502 11.87 -6.90 11.60
N PHE A 503 10.79 -6.11 11.50
CA PHE A 503 10.31 -5.23 12.57
C PHE A 503 9.06 -5.76 13.29
N ARG A 504 8.65 -7.00 13.02
CA ARG A 504 7.67 -7.67 13.89
C ARG A 504 8.36 -8.03 15.19
N ASP A 505 7.88 -7.45 16.27
CA ASP A 505 8.30 -7.76 17.64
C ASP A 505 8.01 -9.24 17.95
N PRO A 506 9.04 -10.09 18.13
CA PRO A 506 8.87 -11.51 18.48
C PRO A 506 8.13 -11.71 19.80
N ALA A 507 8.09 -10.71 20.69
CA ALA A 507 7.43 -10.80 21.98
C ALA A 507 5.90 -10.92 21.87
N ARG A 508 5.30 -10.47 20.76
CA ARG A 508 3.84 -10.55 20.55
C ARG A 508 3.33 -11.90 20.03
N GLU A 509 4.21 -12.81 19.63
CA GLU A 509 3.82 -14.18 19.22
C GLU A 509 3.82 -15.19 20.39
N ALA A 510 4.42 -14.86 21.55
CA ALA A 510 4.40 -15.75 22.72
C ALA A 510 3.08 -15.68 23.52
N GLU A 511 2.15 -14.79 23.16
CA GLU A 511 0.84 -14.62 23.81
C GLU A 511 -0.36 -14.97 22.90
N ARG A 512 -0.13 -15.73 21.81
CA ARG A 512 -1.18 -16.36 21.01
C ARG A 512 -0.89 -17.84 20.88
#